data_AF-A0A075FMY4-F1
#
_entry.id   AF-A0A075FMY4-F1
#
_cell.length_a   1.000
_cell.length_b   1.000
_cell.length_c   1.000
_cell.angle_alpha   90.00
_cell.angle_beta   90.00
_cell.angle_gamma   90.00
#
_symmetry.space_group_name_H-M   'P 1'
#
loop_
_entity.id
_entity.type
_entity.pdbx_description
1 polymer ?
#
loop_
_entity_poly.entity_id
_entity_poly.type
_entity_poly.pdbx_seq_one_letter_code
_entity_poly.pdbx_strand_id
1 'polypeptide(L)'
;MDELGFILEKSDKAANQYESKIKTVKGFMHEDYTVAKLKEDADKLGIDGLVYEMISWDKKYERSVLAVSSDWIKALVVKDFATLLGIAEVARSKKLPKLKIIPLDAIPKFKLSMPKESGIIGVLSDFVKCADAYSALKTFLFGNIILADSRESAYNLSQLGYKSVTLEGEFFEANGGTVVIDINSKISKLTKLISMSSDIDGLIQSISLIKKYMLKKNIH
;
A
#
# COMPACT_ATOMS: atom_id res chain seq x y z
N MET A 1 28.07 1.41 43.91
CA MET A 1 27.76 1.40 42.46
C MET A 1 26.72 2.48 42.26
N ASP A 2 27.11 3.62 41.69
CA ASP A 2 26.25 4.81 41.61
C ASP A 2 24.96 4.53 40.86
N GLU A 3 23.85 5.05 41.40
CA GLU A 3 22.50 4.97 40.82
C GLU A 3 22.48 5.46 39.36
N LEU A 4 23.32 6.45 39.05
CA LEU A 4 23.59 6.98 37.71
C LEU A 4 24.20 5.94 36.75
N GLY A 5 25.13 5.10 37.22
CA GLY A 5 25.75 4.05 36.41
C GLY A 5 24.77 2.93 36.06
N PHE A 6 23.89 2.57 37.00
CA PHE A 6 22.83 1.58 36.77
C PHE A 6 21.76 2.08 35.78
N ILE A 7 21.39 3.37 35.86
CA ILE A 7 20.49 4.02 34.89
C ILE A 7 21.13 4.06 33.50
N LEU A 8 22.44 4.36 33.41
CA LEU A 8 23.18 4.36 32.14
C LEU A 8 23.19 2.97 31.49
N GLU A 9 23.53 1.92 32.24
CA GLU A 9 23.59 0.55 31.73
C GLU A 9 22.22 0.06 31.24
N LYS A 10 21.16 0.34 31.99
CA LYS A 10 19.78 0.01 31.57
C LYS A 10 19.38 0.74 30.29
N SER A 11 19.74 2.02 30.19
CA SER A 11 19.42 2.84 29.01
C SER A 11 20.16 2.37 27.77
N ASP A 12 21.44 1.98 27.90
CA ASP A 12 22.23 1.47 26.77
C ASP A 12 21.72 0.10 26.29
N LYS A 13 21.38 -0.81 27.21
CA LYS A 13 20.73 -2.09 26.85
C LYS A 13 19.41 -1.88 26.12
N ALA A 14 18.57 -0.96 26.59
CA ALA A 14 17.31 -0.63 25.92
C ALA A 14 17.56 -0.05 24.52
N ALA A 15 18.47 0.91 24.39
CA ALA A 15 18.85 1.52 23.11
C ALA A 15 19.34 0.49 22.08
N ASN A 16 20.23 -0.41 22.49
CA ASN A 16 20.73 -1.50 21.65
C ASN A 16 19.61 -2.48 21.23
N GLN A 17 18.69 -2.79 22.14
CA GLN A 17 17.56 -3.68 21.82
C GLN A 17 16.59 -3.04 20.82
N TYR A 18 16.27 -1.75 20.97
CA TYR A 18 15.44 -1.01 20.02
C TYR A 18 16.12 -0.88 18.66
N GLU A 19 17.41 -0.59 18.63
CA GLU A 19 18.17 -0.51 17.38
C GLU A 19 18.19 -1.85 16.64
N SER A 20 18.39 -2.97 17.35
CA SER A 20 18.33 -4.29 16.74
C SER A 20 16.95 -4.61 16.17
N LYS A 21 15.87 -4.29 16.90
CA LYS A 21 14.49 -4.42 16.40
C LYS A 21 14.25 -3.55 15.17
N ILE A 22 14.70 -2.29 15.19
CA ILE A 22 14.57 -1.37 14.06
C ILE A 22 15.38 -1.85 12.86
N LYS A 23 16.62 -2.33 13.07
CA LYS A 23 17.48 -2.89 12.02
C LYS A 23 16.88 -4.17 11.44
N THR A 24 16.17 -4.96 12.24
CA THR A 24 15.42 -6.13 11.79
C THR A 24 14.21 -5.71 10.96
N VAL A 25 13.44 -4.71 11.39
CA VAL A 25 12.33 -4.13 10.60
C VAL A 25 12.83 -3.50 9.30
N LYS A 26 13.99 -2.83 9.31
CA LYS A 26 14.72 -2.39 8.11
C LYS A 26 15.27 -3.59 7.32
N GLY A 27 15.65 -4.70 7.93
CA GLY A 27 16.04 -5.92 7.21
C GLY A 27 14.88 -6.50 6.39
N PHE A 28 13.65 -6.33 6.86
CA PHE A 28 12.40 -6.62 6.14
C PHE A 28 11.83 -5.41 5.38
N MET A 29 12.67 -4.43 5.08
CA MET A 29 12.48 -3.30 4.16
C MET A 29 11.34 -3.58 3.16
N HIS A 30 10.13 -3.09 3.49
CA HIS A 30 8.89 -3.40 2.80
C HIS A 30 8.32 -2.15 2.15
N GLU A 31 7.33 -2.36 1.28
CA GLU A 31 6.65 -1.32 0.49
C GLU A 31 6.17 -0.13 1.33
N ASP A 32 5.70 -0.36 2.56
CA ASP A 32 5.21 0.72 3.44
C ASP A 32 6.32 1.69 3.85
N TYR A 33 7.56 1.22 4.01
CA TYR A 33 8.71 2.09 4.28
C TYR A 33 9.08 2.93 3.06
N THR A 34 9.07 2.33 1.85
CA THR A 34 9.31 3.09 0.62
C THR A 34 8.28 4.20 0.46
N VAL A 35 7.01 3.87 0.63
CA VAL A 35 5.89 4.82 0.55
C VAL A 35 6.07 5.93 1.57
N ALA A 36 6.35 5.60 2.84
CA ALA A 36 6.58 6.59 3.88
C ALA A 36 7.73 7.55 3.52
N LYS A 37 8.87 7.02 3.06
CA LYS A 37 10.06 7.84 2.70
C LYS A 37 9.88 8.72 1.48
N LEU A 38 9.06 8.31 0.52
CA LEU A 38 8.77 9.12 -0.66
C LEU A 38 7.69 10.17 -0.36
N LYS A 39 6.73 9.86 0.52
CA LYS A 39 5.71 10.84 0.93
C LYS A 39 6.26 12.04 1.70
N GLU A 40 7.42 11.93 2.35
CA GLU A 40 8.11 13.06 2.99
C GLU A 40 8.43 14.21 2.01
N ASP A 41 8.62 13.90 0.72
CA ASP A 41 8.91 14.87 -0.34
C ASP A 41 7.82 14.85 -1.44
N ALA A 42 6.58 14.46 -1.12
CA ALA A 42 5.51 14.20 -2.10
C ALA A 42 5.33 15.34 -3.13
N ASP A 43 5.19 16.58 -2.66
CA ASP A 43 4.98 17.74 -3.52
C ASP A 43 6.14 17.98 -4.50
N LYS A 44 7.39 17.82 -4.01
CA LYS A 44 8.60 17.98 -4.84
C LYS A 44 8.74 16.88 -5.87
N LEU A 45 8.25 15.69 -5.53
CA LEU A 45 8.31 14.50 -6.38
C LEU A 45 7.12 14.39 -7.33
N GLY A 46 6.14 15.30 -7.26
CA GLY A 46 4.93 15.26 -8.09
C GLY A 46 4.01 14.07 -7.77
N ILE A 47 3.99 13.65 -6.50
CA ILE A 47 3.13 12.56 -6.02
C ILE A 47 1.77 13.16 -5.62
N ASP A 48 0.71 12.77 -6.31
CA ASP A 48 -0.66 13.17 -5.97
C ASP A 48 -1.11 12.53 -4.64
N GLY A 49 -0.68 11.29 -4.40
CA GLY A 49 -0.94 10.54 -3.18
C GLY A 49 -0.96 9.03 -3.43
N LEU A 50 -1.64 8.29 -2.55
CA LEU A 50 -1.80 6.85 -2.66
C LEU A 50 -3.17 6.49 -3.22
N VAL A 51 -3.29 5.32 -3.87
CA VAL A 51 -4.58 4.86 -4.42
C VAL A 51 -5.71 4.93 -3.39
N TYR A 52 -5.53 4.42 -2.16
CA TYR A 52 -6.59 4.48 -1.14
C TYR A 52 -7.05 5.88 -0.77
N GLU A 53 -6.25 6.91 -1.05
CA GLU A 53 -6.57 8.32 -0.79
C GLU A 53 -7.42 8.92 -1.94
N MET A 54 -7.40 8.30 -3.14
CA MET A 54 -8.06 8.81 -4.35
C MET A 54 -9.42 8.14 -4.64
N ILE A 55 -9.74 7.06 -3.96
CA ILE A 55 -10.98 6.30 -4.15
C ILE A 55 -11.74 6.10 -2.84
N SER A 56 -13.06 5.97 -2.94
CA SER A 56 -13.94 5.64 -1.83
C SER A 56 -15.06 4.71 -2.29
N TRP A 57 -15.71 4.02 -1.36
CA TRP A 57 -16.75 3.04 -1.65
C TRP A 57 -17.70 2.91 -0.47
N ASP A 58 -18.89 2.39 -0.72
CA ASP A 58 -19.83 2.09 0.36
C ASP A 58 -19.42 0.79 1.08
N LYS A 59 -19.70 0.70 2.38
CA LYS A 59 -19.24 -0.41 3.25
C LYS A 59 -19.55 -1.81 2.73
N LYS A 60 -20.67 -1.96 2.01
CA LYS A 60 -21.11 -3.23 1.41
C LYS A 60 -20.18 -3.77 0.32
N TYR A 61 -19.39 -2.91 -0.33
CA TYR A 61 -18.44 -3.29 -1.38
C TYR A 61 -16.98 -3.39 -0.89
N GLU A 62 -16.72 -3.12 0.39
CA GLU A 62 -15.35 -3.00 0.88
C GLU A 62 -14.52 -4.27 0.67
N ARG A 63 -15.08 -5.46 0.90
CA ARG A 63 -14.39 -6.73 0.67
C ARG A 63 -14.05 -6.94 -0.80
N SER A 64 -15.01 -6.73 -1.71
CA SER A 64 -14.76 -6.79 -3.16
C SER A 64 -13.67 -5.82 -3.62
N VAL A 65 -13.70 -4.58 -3.13
CA VAL A 65 -12.72 -3.55 -3.50
C VAL A 65 -11.33 -3.89 -2.96
N LEU A 66 -11.23 -4.33 -1.70
CA LEU A 66 -9.94 -4.67 -1.08
C LEU A 66 -9.33 -5.96 -1.67
N ALA A 67 -10.13 -6.96 -1.99
CA ALA A 67 -9.66 -8.18 -2.66
C ALA A 67 -8.98 -7.84 -3.99
N VAL A 68 -9.66 -7.05 -4.82
CA VAL A 68 -9.19 -6.63 -6.14
C VAL A 68 -8.00 -5.69 -6.07
N SER A 69 -8.05 -4.69 -5.18
CA SER A 69 -7.03 -3.64 -5.10
C SER A 69 -5.86 -4.01 -4.21
N SER A 70 -5.85 -5.19 -3.58
CA SER A 70 -4.84 -5.62 -2.59
C SER A 70 -3.40 -5.29 -3.00
N ASP A 71 -3.07 -5.53 -4.27
CA ASP A 71 -1.76 -5.23 -4.84
C ASP A 71 -1.52 -3.74 -5.12
N TRP A 72 -2.55 -2.96 -5.43
CA TRP A 72 -2.41 -1.59 -5.93
C TRP A 72 -2.85 -0.51 -4.95
N ILE A 73 -3.48 -0.88 -3.83
CA ILE A 73 -4.10 0.05 -2.88
C ILE A 73 -3.10 1.04 -2.24
N LYS A 74 -1.81 0.68 -2.23
CA LYS A 74 -0.69 1.49 -1.75
C LYS A 74 0.16 2.12 -2.86
N ALA A 75 -0.21 1.92 -4.13
CA ALA A 75 0.57 2.46 -5.23
C ALA A 75 0.54 3.99 -5.19
N LEU A 76 1.68 4.61 -5.53
CA LEU A 76 1.77 6.06 -5.71
C LEU A 76 1.05 6.44 -7.00
N VAL A 77 0.21 7.48 -6.94
CA VAL A 77 -0.46 8.06 -8.11
C VAL A 77 0.33 9.28 -8.53
N VAL A 78 0.65 9.37 -9.82
CA VAL A 78 1.37 10.50 -10.42
C VAL A 78 0.72 10.90 -11.72
N LYS A 79 0.96 12.14 -12.15
CA LYS A 79 0.41 12.65 -13.40
C LYS A 79 0.89 11.88 -14.62
N ASP A 80 2.21 11.66 -14.73
CA ASP A 80 2.83 11.20 -15.97
C ASP A 80 4.02 10.24 -15.80
N PHE A 81 4.40 9.61 -16.91
CA PHE A 81 5.53 8.67 -16.94
C PHE A 81 6.88 9.31 -16.61
N ALA A 82 7.07 10.61 -16.94
CA ALA A 82 8.31 11.32 -16.62
C ALA A 82 8.48 11.45 -15.09
N THR A 83 7.41 11.82 -14.39
CA THR A 83 7.35 11.90 -12.92
C THR A 83 7.65 10.54 -12.29
N LEU A 84 7.08 9.46 -12.84
CA LEU A 84 7.37 8.08 -12.42
C LEU A 84 8.88 7.76 -12.48
N LEU A 85 9.56 8.11 -13.58
CA LEU A 85 11.00 7.86 -13.73
C LEU A 85 11.83 8.61 -12.69
N GLY A 86 11.48 9.87 -12.42
CA GLY A 86 12.13 10.68 -11.39
C GLY A 86 11.99 10.07 -9.99
N ILE A 87 10.78 9.63 -9.61
CA ILE A 87 10.55 8.93 -8.34
C ILE A 87 11.34 7.62 -8.27
N ALA A 88 11.39 6.85 -9.37
CA ALA A 88 12.15 5.61 -9.42
C ALA A 88 13.66 5.85 -9.23
N GLU A 89 14.20 6.95 -9.76
CA GLU A 89 15.60 7.35 -9.55
C GLU A 89 15.85 7.74 -8.09
N VAL A 90 14.97 8.55 -7.50
CA VAL A 90 15.05 8.91 -6.08
C VAL A 90 14.98 7.66 -5.20
N ALA A 91 14.07 6.73 -5.47
CA ALA A 91 13.96 5.47 -4.73
C ALA A 91 15.23 4.63 -4.83
N ARG A 92 15.85 4.52 -6.03
CA ARG A 92 17.13 3.83 -6.22
C ARG A 92 18.27 4.51 -5.46
N SER A 93 18.38 5.85 -5.53
CA SER A 93 19.42 6.61 -4.83
C SER A 93 19.34 6.45 -3.31
N LYS A 94 18.12 6.44 -2.76
CA LYS A 94 17.82 6.21 -1.34
C LYS A 94 17.89 4.71 -0.96
N LYS A 95 18.19 3.80 -1.91
CA LYS A 95 18.21 2.34 -1.73
C LYS A 95 16.91 1.79 -1.14
N LEU A 96 15.78 2.34 -1.58
CA LEU A 96 14.47 1.90 -1.15
C LEU A 96 14.11 0.57 -1.84
N PRO A 97 13.34 -0.34 -1.20
CA PRO A 97 13.21 -1.73 -1.64
C PRO A 97 12.36 -1.93 -2.88
N LYS A 98 11.04 -1.74 -2.72
CA LYS A 98 10.05 -1.88 -3.78
C LYS A 98 8.97 -0.82 -3.62
N LEU A 99 8.35 -0.47 -4.73
CA LEU A 99 7.18 0.38 -4.79
C LEU A 99 6.37 0.06 -6.05
N LYS A 100 5.13 0.52 -6.06
CA LYS A 100 4.26 0.55 -7.23
C LYS A 100 3.88 1.99 -7.52
N ILE A 101 3.86 2.37 -8.79
CA ILE A 101 3.50 3.71 -9.25
C ILE A 101 2.51 3.54 -10.40
N ILE A 102 1.44 4.34 -10.39
CA ILE A 102 0.45 4.42 -11.45
C ILE A 102 0.53 5.84 -12.05
N PRO A 103 1.08 6.00 -13.26
CA PRO A 103 1.01 7.25 -14.00
C PRO A 103 -0.35 7.36 -14.70
N LEU A 104 -1.10 8.42 -14.41
CA LEU A 104 -2.47 8.61 -14.88
C LEU A 104 -2.56 8.73 -16.41
N ASP A 105 -1.59 9.39 -17.04
CA ASP A 105 -1.55 9.59 -18.50
C ASP A 105 -1.30 8.32 -19.31
N ALA A 106 -0.66 7.31 -18.71
CA ALA A 106 -0.31 6.05 -19.37
C ALA A 106 -1.37 4.96 -19.14
N ILE A 107 -2.45 5.25 -18.41
CA ILE A 107 -3.53 4.30 -18.21
C ILE A 107 -4.22 4.04 -19.55
N PRO A 108 -4.22 2.77 -20.03
CA PRO A 108 -4.88 2.45 -21.28
C PRO A 108 -6.39 2.61 -21.14
N LYS A 109 -7.03 3.12 -22.19
CA LYS A 109 -8.49 3.09 -22.29
C LYS A 109 -8.93 1.64 -22.51
N PHE A 110 -9.76 1.14 -21.62
CA PHE A 110 -10.33 -0.19 -21.69
C PHE A 110 -11.85 -0.10 -21.60
N LYS A 111 -12.54 -1.03 -22.28
CA LYS A 111 -13.99 -1.18 -22.19
C LYS A 111 -14.33 -2.66 -22.06
N LEU A 112 -15.01 -3.00 -20.98
CA LEU A 112 -15.53 -4.35 -20.74
C LEU A 112 -16.76 -4.58 -21.63
N SER A 113 -16.79 -5.71 -22.32
CA SER A 113 -18.02 -6.25 -22.88
C SER A 113 -18.73 -7.07 -21.80
N MET A 114 -19.88 -6.59 -21.33
CA MET A 114 -20.64 -7.30 -20.31
C MET A 114 -21.17 -8.65 -20.83
N PRO A 115 -20.90 -9.78 -20.14
CA PRO A 115 -21.49 -11.05 -20.50
C PRO A 115 -22.99 -11.09 -20.17
N LYS A 116 -23.72 -12.00 -20.82
CA LYS A 116 -25.17 -12.21 -20.63
C LYS A 116 -25.46 -13.34 -19.64
N GLU A 117 -24.66 -13.44 -18.59
CA GLU A 117 -24.82 -14.46 -17.55
C GLU A 117 -25.69 -13.95 -16.40
N SER A 118 -26.39 -14.86 -15.72
CA SER A 118 -27.11 -14.54 -14.49
C SER A 118 -26.16 -14.28 -13.32
N GLY A 119 -26.65 -13.57 -12.30
CA GLY A 119 -25.89 -13.30 -11.08
C GLY A 119 -24.83 -12.20 -11.20
N ILE A 120 -24.85 -11.46 -12.31
CA ILE A 120 -24.07 -10.23 -12.50
C ILE A 120 -24.78 -9.07 -11.79
N ILE A 121 -24.07 -8.41 -10.87
CA ILE A 121 -24.53 -7.15 -10.25
C ILE A 121 -24.14 -5.95 -11.11
N GLY A 122 -22.94 -5.96 -11.72
CA GLY A 122 -22.45 -4.88 -12.56
C GLY A 122 -20.92 -4.87 -12.67
N VAL A 123 -20.35 -3.76 -13.15
CA VAL A 123 -18.90 -3.56 -13.15
C VAL A 123 -18.48 -2.97 -11.81
N LEU A 124 -17.42 -3.49 -11.20
CA LEU A 124 -16.98 -3.04 -9.87
C LEU A 124 -16.66 -1.53 -9.83
N SER A 125 -16.17 -0.96 -10.93
CA SER A 125 -15.90 0.48 -11.05
C SER A 125 -17.13 1.38 -10.87
N ASP A 126 -18.33 0.85 -11.06
CA ASP A 126 -19.58 1.61 -10.88
C ASP A 126 -19.93 1.78 -9.40
N PHE A 127 -19.35 0.95 -8.54
CA PHE A 127 -19.53 0.93 -7.09
C PHE A 127 -18.39 1.62 -6.31
N VAL A 128 -17.43 2.21 -7.04
CA VAL A 128 -16.32 2.99 -6.52
C VAL A 128 -16.47 4.46 -6.93
N LYS A 129 -16.17 5.37 -6.02
CA LYS A 129 -16.27 6.83 -6.18
C LYS A 129 -14.87 7.44 -6.18
N CYS A 130 -14.64 8.44 -7.02
CA CYS A 130 -13.40 9.22 -7.08
C CYS A 130 -13.69 10.61 -7.66
N ALA A 131 -12.74 11.54 -7.54
CA ALA A 131 -12.79 12.80 -8.30
C ALA A 131 -12.58 12.53 -9.81
N ASP A 132 -13.06 13.43 -10.67
CA ASP A 132 -13.02 13.25 -12.13
C ASP A 132 -11.59 13.06 -12.67
N ALA A 133 -10.62 13.77 -12.07
CA ALA A 133 -9.20 13.63 -12.38
C ALA A 133 -8.66 12.19 -12.22
N TYR A 134 -9.31 11.38 -11.38
CA TYR A 134 -8.92 9.99 -11.09
C TYR A 134 -9.88 8.96 -11.72
N SER A 135 -10.76 9.38 -12.63
CA SER A 135 -11.68 8.46 -13.33
C SER A 135 -10.95 7.34 -14.08
N ALA A 136 -9.81 7.66 -14.71
CA ALA A 136 -8.96 6.67 -15.38
C ALA A 136 -8.38 5.64 -14.40
N LEU A 137 -7.93 6.10 -13.22
CA LEU A 137 -7.45 5.22 -12.15
C LEU A 137 -8.53 4.25 -11.67
N LYS A 138 -9.75 4.75 -11.45
CA LYS A 138 -10.89 3.91 -11.06
C LYS A 138 -11.18 2.82 -12.10
N THR A 139 -11.23 3.20 -13.38
CA THR A 139 -11.48 2.27 -14.48
C THR A 139 -10.33 1.26 -14.66
N PHE A 140 -9.09 1.70 -14.47
CA PHE A 140 -7.92 0.81 -14.52
C PHE A 140 -8.00 -0.29 -13.46
N LEU A 141 -8.33 0.08 -12.21
CA LEU A 141 -8.37 -0.85 -11.10
C LEU A 141 -9.57 -1.79 -11.13
N PHE A 142 -10.75 -1.28 -11.54
CA PHE A 142 -12.02 -1.97 -11.31
C PHE A 142 -12.90 -2.14 -12.56
N GLY A 143 -12.54 -1.50 -13.68
CA GLY A 143 -13.37 -1.44 -14.88
C GLY A 143 -13.39 -2.73 -15.70
N ASN A 144 -12.48 -3.66 -15.44
CA ASN A 144 -12.45 -4.99 -16.07
C ASN A 144 -12.88 -6.11 -15.10
N ILE A 145 -13.65 -5.76 -14.07
CA ILE A 145 -14.00 -6.71 -13.02
C ILE A 145 -15.51 -6.70 -12.81
N ILE A 146 -16.09 -7.87 -12.96
CA ILE A 146 -17.52 -8.08 -12.79
C ILE A 146 -17.80 -8.37 -11.31
N LEU A 147 -18.70 -7.59 -10.71
CA LEU A 147 -19.23 -7.89 -9.39
C LEU A 147 -20.37 -8.91 -9.54
N ALA A 148 -20.25 -10.04 -8.86
CA ALA A 148 -21.21 -11.13 -8.86
C ALA A 148 -21.90 -11.28 -7.49
N ASP A 149 -23.12 -11.82 -7.50
CA ASP A 149 -23.94 -12.03 -6.30
C ASP A 149 -23.58 -13.27 -5.48
N SER A 150 -22.89 -14.23 -6.10
CA SER A 150 -22.53 -15.50 -5.49
C SER A 150 -21.16 -15.98 -5.96
N ARG A 151 -20.54 -16.88 -5.16
CA ARG A 151 -19.26 -17.51 -5.52
C ARG A 151 -19.37 -18.36 -6.78
N GLU A 152 -20.50 -19.04 -6.96
CA GLU A 152 -20.77 -19.87 -8.14
C GLU A 152 -20.82 -19.01 -9.40
N SER A 153 -21.59 -17.91 -9.38
CA SER A 153 -21.65 -16.96 -10.49
C SER A 153 -20.27 -16.35 -10.79
N ALA A 154 -19.52 -15.94 -9.74
CA ALA A 154 -18.16 -15.41 -9.91
C ALA A 154 -17.23 -16.44 -10.56
N TYR A 155 -17.22 -17.68 -10.06
CA TYR A 155 -16.40 -18.76 -10.60
C TYR A 155 -16.76 -19.06 -12.06
N ASN A 156 -18.05 -19.18 -12.39
CA ASN A 156 -18.52 -19.43 -13.76
C ASN A 156 -18.08 -18.33 -14.73
N LEU A 157 -18.20 -17.06 -14.33
CA LEU A 157 -17.68 -15.91 -15.10
C LEU A 157 -16.16 -16.02 -15.33
N SER A 158 -15.41 -16.49 -14.33
CA SER A 158 -13.96 -16.71 -14.46
C SER A 158 -13.64 -17.75 -15.53
N GLN A 159 -14.39 -18.85 -15.60
CA GLN A 159 -14.20 -19.90 -16.61
C GLN A 159 -14.49 -19.38 -18.03
N LEU A 160 -15.34 -18.36 -18.16
CA LEU A 160 -15.65 -17.69 -19.43
C LEU A 160 -14.64 -16.60 -19.82
N GLY A 161 -13.55 -16.43 -19.05
CA GLY A 161 -12.48 -15.50 -19.35
C GLY A 161 -12.67 -14.09 -18.77
N TYR A 162 -13.63 -13.89 -17.87
CA TYR A 162 -13.84 -12.62 -17.18
C TYR A 162 -13.20 -12.61 -15.80
N LYS A 163 -12.69 -11.46 -15.37
CA LYS A 163 -12.35 -11.28 -13.95
C LYS A 163 -13.62 -10.99 -13.18
N SER A 164 -13.79 -11.63 -12.04
CA SER A 164 -15.02 -11.50 -11.25
C SER A 164 -14.73 -11.47 -9.76
N VAL A 165 -15.58 -10.81 -8.99
CA VAL A 165 -15.47 -10.78 -7.53
C VAL A 165 -16.84 -10.86 -6.90
N THR A 166 -16.94 -11.47 -5.73
CA THR A 166 -18.16 -11.48 -4.90
C THR A 166 -18.20 -10.29 -3.94
N LEU A 167 -19.36 -9.98 -3.37
CA LEU A 167 -19.48 -9.01 -2.28
C LEU A 167 -18.63 -9.36 -1.04
N GLU A 168 -18.38 -10.65 -0.82
CA GLU A 168 -17.60 -11.18 0.31
C GLU A 168 -16.09 -11.18 0.05
N GLY A 169 -15.63 -10.80 -1.14
CA GLY A 169 -14.21 -10.59 -1.43
C GLY A 169 -13.48 -11.80 -1.98
N GLU A 170 -14.19 -12.79 -2.54
CA GLU A 170 -13.56 -13.81 -3.39
C GLU A 170 -13.41 -13.27 -4.81
N PHE A 171 -12.18 -12.92 -5.19
CA PHE A 171 -11.80 -12.39 -6.49
C PHE A 171 -11.15 -13.49 -7.34
N PHE A 172 -11.73 -13.77 -8.51
CA PHE A 172 -11.26 -14.76 -9.46
C PHE A 172 -10.63 -14.06 -10.66
N GLU A 173 -9.41 -14.48 -11.01
CA GLU A 173 -8.79 -14.09 -12.27
C GLU A 173 -9.43 -14.80 -13.46
N ALA A 174 -9.33 -14.19 -14.63
CA ALA A 174 -9.86 -14.75 -15.88
C ALA A 174 -9.26 -16.14 -16.17
N ASN A 175 -10.08 -17.01 -16.78
CA ASN A 175 -9.77 -18.40 -17.10
C ASN A 175 -9.47 -19.28 -15.88
N GLY A 176 -10.00 -18.92 -14.70
CA GLY A 176 -9.91 -19.72 -13.48
C GLY A 176 -8.51 -19.89 -12.91
N GLY A 177 -7.55 -19.05 -13.31
CA GLY A 177 -6.14 -19.26 -12.99
C GLY A 177 -5.81 -19.11 -11.51
N THR A 178 -6.36 -18.10 -10.85
CA THR A 178 -6.10 -17.81 -9.43
C THR A 178 -7.34 -17.23 -8.75
N VAL A 179 -7.38 -17.38 -7.43
CA VAL A 179 -8.37 -16.75 -6.56
C VAL A 179 -7.67 -16.00 -5.43
N VAL A 180 -8.12 -14.79 -5.16
CA VAL A 180 -7.76 -13.99 -3.99
C VAL A 180 -8.97 -13.95 -3.07
N ILE A 181 -8.79 -14.25 -1.79
CA ILE A 181 -9.86 -14.22 -0.79
C ILE A 181 -9.52 -13.18 0.26
N ASP A 182 -10.22 -12.05 0.26
CA ASP A 182 -10.07 -11.06 1.32
C ASP A 182 -10.88 -11.44 2.57
N ILE A 183 -10.17 -11.78 3.65
CA ILE A 183 -10.81 -12.21 4.90
C ILE A 183 -11.00 -11.05 5.88
N ASN A 184 -10.01 -10.16 6.00
CA ASN A 184 -9.98 -9.13 7.07
C ASN A 184 -9.02 -7.97 6.78
N SER A 185 -8.84 -7.61 5.51
CA SER A 185 -8.09 -6.41 5.18
C SER A 185 -8.83 -5.17 5.70
N LYS A 186 -8.05 -4.20 6.17
CA LYS A 186 -8.57 -2.92 6.68
C LYS A 186 -7.61 -1.80 6.28
N ILE A 187 -8.15 -0.73 5.71
CA ILE A 187 -7.39 0.49 5.42
C ILE A 187 -6.76 1.09 6.69
N SER A 188 -7.41 0.95 7.84
CA SER A 188 -6.84 1.41 9.12
C SER A 188 -5.57 0.67 9.55
N LYS A 189 -5.45 -0.63 9.23
CA LYS A 189 -4.20 -1.39 9.47
C LYS A 189 -3.10 -0.91 8.53
N LEU A 190 -3.44 -0.68 7.26
CA LEU A 190 -2.52 -0.18 6.24
C LEU A 190 -1.94 1.19 6.61
N THR A 191 -2.81 2.16 6.87
CA THR A 191 -2.42 3.52 7.25
C THR A 191 -1.55 3.55 8.50
N LYS A 192 -1.86 2.71 9.49
CA LYS A 192 -1.04 2.53 10.70
C LYS A 192 0.37 2.03 10.37
N LEU A 193 0.53 1.06 9.46
CA LEU A 193 1.85 0.55 9.07
C LEU A 193 2.69 1.61 8.36
N ILE A 194 2.09 2.41 7.47
CA ILE A 194 2.78 3.50 6.78
C ILE A 194 3.21 4.57 7.79
N SER A 195 2.34 4.98 8.70
CA SER A 195 2.66 5.94 9.76
C SER A 195 3.74 5.43 10.72
N MET A 196 3.67 4.17 11.15
CA MET A 196 4.73 3.59 11.96
C MET A 196 6.07 3.54 11.21
N SER A 197 6.05 3.44 9.88
CA SER A 197 7.26 3.41 9.05
C SER A 197 7.93 4.77 8.91
N SER A 198 7.18 5.89 8.95
CA SER A 198 7.77 7.23 8.96
C SER A 198 8.52 7.51 10.27
N ASP A 199 8.01 7.02 11.40
CA ASP A 199 8.56 7.30 12.73
C ASP A 199 9.91 6.60 12.99
N ILE A 200 10.23 5.56 12.22
CA ILE A 200 11.44 4.73 12.40
C ILE A 200 12.72 5.57 12.39
N ASP A 201 12.84 6.56 11.51
CA ASP A 201 14.08 7.33 11.39
C ASP A 201 14.27 8.31 12.55
N GLY A 202 13.19 8.91 13.07
CA GLY A 202 13.23 9.74 14.26
C GLY A 202 13.67 8.95 15.50
N LEU A 203 13.20 7.70 15.62
CA LEU A 203 13.63 6.79 16.69
C LEU A 203 15.12 6.45 16.58
N ILE A 204 15.63 6.19 15.36
CA ILE A 204 17.07 5.93 15.14
C ILE A 204 17.92 7.14 15.52
N GLN A 205 17.52 8.34 15.09
CA GLN A 205 18.23 9.57 15.42
C GLN A 205 18.28 9.80 16.93
N SER A 206 17.15 9.59 17.61
CA SER A 206 17.05 9.72 19.07
C SER A 206 17.97 8.72 19.79
N ILE A 207 17.98 7.45 19.36
CA ILE A 207 18.87 6.42 19.89
C ILE A 207 20.34 6.80 19.67
N SER A 208 20.69 7.28 18.48
CA SER A 208 22.05 7.71 18.15
C SER A 208 22.53 8.88 19.02
N LEU A 209 21.66 9.87 19.25
CA LEU A 209 21.94 11.01 20.12
C LEU A 209 22.17 10.58 21.56
N ILE A 210 21.32 9.69 22.09
CA ILE A 210 21.46 9.14 23.45
C ILE A 210 22.82 8.45 23.58
N LYS A 211 23.19 7.58 22.64
CA LYS A 211 24.51 6.91 22.64
C LYS A 211 25.67 7.90 22.63
N LYS A 212 25.61 8.92 21.78
CA LYS A 212 26.65 9.96 21.69
C LYS A 212 26.79 10.72 23.02
N TYR A 213 25.68 10.99 23.69
CA TYR A 213 25.69 11.63 25.01
C TYR A 213 26.28 10.71 26.09
N MET A 214 25.94 9.41 26.08
CA MET A 214 26.50 8.43 27.02
C MET A 214 28.01 8.25 26.84
N LEU A 215 28.50 8.17 25.60
CA LEU A 215 29.92 8.07 25.31
C LEU A 215 30.71 9.30 25.82
N LYS A 216 30.14 10.50 25.72
CA LYS A 216 30.77 11.72 26.25
C LYS A 216 30.86 11.74 27.78
N LYS A 217 29.87 11.17 28.48
CA LYS A 217 29.84 11.12 29.95
C LYS A 217 30.73 10.02 30.54
N ASN A 218 31.11 8.99 29.78
CA ASN A 218 32.07 7.97 30.23
C ASN A 218 33.54 8.42 30.08
N ILE A 219 33.81 9.61 29.52
CA ILE A 219 35.16 10.17 29.31
C ILE A 219 35.48 11.25 30.38
N HIS A 220 34.58 11.51 31.32
CA HIS A 220 34.79 12.36 32.50
C HIS A 220 34.44 11.57 33.75
#